data_AF-A4H918-F1
#
_entry.id   AF-A4H918-F1
#
_cell.length_a   1.000
_cell.length_b   1.000
_cell.length_c   1.000
_cell.angle_alpha   90.00
_cell.angle_beta   90.00
_cell.angle_gamma   90.00
#
_symmetry.space_group_name_H-M   'P 1'
#
loop_
_entity.id
_entity.type
_entity.pdbx_description
1 polymer ?
#
loop_
_entity_poly.entity_id
_entity_poly.type
_entity_poly.pdbx_seq_one_letter_code
_entity_poly.pdbx_strand_id
1 'polypeptide(L)'
;MLSPTAVHRVGLLSTFIANGALYAAHFSSMQTPAGALILSGSVFRCLTLPFTIYGDQCLHRVACALPELQEAHKAYLGIVDHPRAIAWEKRVAAQKLKNDRDRIFRSFRTNNVKMTAPYAVGSALSLYCLGVPAQMIGSFFLDAGMAIVSPLAISCMPGGHLSLASIPSIAAVALFTVDPTLAVAAGLTCFNTIQHLNQRVGFNDRLDGWIKNTKLAVGLSLGLVAASSLLAGPLAYVLALPPLHFFPPYVAPVWLGMSATTALKTIFVNGTAPGQAMFRLPSYPPEHGTYGGESTAAGHEYRLAFTGVDVEETRSIWQTQKRILDYECDVRLHRLLKKLGLFNDVDELEYEADKLKRKRAVARARRLAYTVADEDVSTITQAHRRRCAMRGNSGETSQEADEYSSASSSDMVAAQLEQAQLEEQRGRQARQAAREAAWKQRH
;
A
#
# COMPACT_ATOMS: atom_id res chain seq x y z
N MET A 1 -32.51 29.56 27.95
CA MET A 1 -32.46 28.13 27.58
C MET A 1 -32.41 28.06 26.06
N LEU A 2 -31.20 27.96 25.48
CA LEU A 2 -30.97 27.90 24.04
C LEU A 2 -30.99 26.44 23.60
N SER A 3 -31.92 26.06 22.74
CA SER A 3 -31.95 24.75 22.10
C SER A 3 -30.74 24.59 21.16
N PRO A 4 -29.96 23.50 21.24
CA PRO A 4 -28.80 23.30 20.39
C PRO A 4 -29.23 22.66 19.06
N THR A 5 -29.03 23.35 17.93
CA THR A 5 -29.10 22.74 16.60
C THR A 5 -27.69 22.47 16.06
N ALA A 6 -27.52 21.31 15.44
CA ALA A 6 -26.27 20.56 15.31
C ALA A 6 -25.24 21.04 14.25
N VAL A 7 -25.22 22.33 13.86
CA VAL A 7 -24.51 22.76 12.63
C VAL A 7 -23.24 23.60 12.87
N HIS A 8 -22.88 23.97 14.10
CA HIS A 8 -21.74 24.87 14.37
C HIS A 8 -20.42 24.17 14.75
N ARG A 9 -19.92 23.29 13.86
CA ARG A 9 -18.48 22.98 13.78
C ARG A 9 -17.99 23.02 12.33
N VAL A 10 -18.52 23.94 11.54
CA VAL A 10 -17.98 24.24 10.22
C VAL A 10 -16.75 25.10 10.42
N GLY A 11 -15.56 24.54 10.15
CA GLY A 11 -14.29 25.19 10.45
C GLY A 11 -14.10 26.51 9.69
N LEU A 12 -13.32 27.43 10.27
CA LEU A 12 -12.93 28.71 9.64
C LEU A 12 -12.44 28.52 8.19
N LEU A 13 -11.72 27.43 7.93
CA LEU A 13 -11.22 27.11 6.59
C LEU A 13 -12.35 26.89 5.57
N SER A 14 -13.39 26.13 5.92
CA SER A 14 -14.54 25.91 5.01
C SER A 14 -15.31 27.19 4.73
N THR A 15 -15.50 28.06 5.74
CA THR A 15 -16.18 29.35 5.54
C THR A 15 -15.37 30.27 4.63
N PHE A 16 -14.05 30.33 4.79
CA PHE A 16 -13.19 31.12 3.90
C PHE A 16 -13.21 30.60 2.46
N ILE A 17 -13.13 29.28 2.27
CA ILE A 17 -13.16 28.66 0.94
C ILE A 17 -14.52 28.88 0.28
N ALA A 18 -15.63 28.69 1.01
CA ALA A 18 -16.98 28.89 0.48
C ALA A 18 -17.25 30.35 0.11
N ASN A 19 -16.90 31.29 0.99
CA ASN A 19 -17.06 32.72 0.74
C ASN A 19 -16.17 33.21 -0.41
N GLY A 20 -14.93 32.70 -0.51
CA GLY A 20 -14.05 33.02 -1.63
C GLY A 20 -14.62 32.55 -2.98
N ALA A 21 -15.21 31.35 -3.02
CA ALA A 21 -15.87 30.83 -4.21
C ALA A 21 -17.13 31.62 -4.58
N LEU A 22 -17.96 31.99 -3.59
CA LEU A 22 -19.11 32.87 -3.78
C LEU A 22 -18.71 34.26 -4.30
N TYR A 23 -17.62 34.82 -3.78
CA TYR A 23 -17.08 36.09 -4.25
C TYR A 23 -16.60 36.01 -5.69
N ALA A 24 -15.94 34.90 -6.07
CA ALA A 24 -15.57 34.65 -7.47
C ALA A 24 -16.79 34.53 -8.38
N ALA A 25 -17.85 33.84 -7.93
CA ALA A 25 -19.12 33.74 -8.66
C ALA A 25 -19.77 35.11 -8.86
N HIS A 26 -19.78 35.93 -7.81
CA HIS A 26 -20.27 37.30 -7.87
C HIS A 26 -19.45 38.14 -8.86
N PHE A 27 -18.12 38.07 -8.83
CA PHE A 27 -17.25 38.80 -9.75
C PHE A 27 -17.48 38.40 -11.22
N SER A 28 -17.70 37.12 -11.49
CA SER A 28 -18.05 36.62 -12.83
C SER A 28 -19.50 36.92 -13.26
N SER A 29 -20.27 37.63 -12.43
CA SER A 29 -21.68 37.96 -12.69
C SER A 29 -22.56 36.73 -12.97
N MET A 30 -22.27 35.59 -12.32
CA MET A 30 -23.09 34.38 -12.46
C MET A 30 -24.43 34.57 -11.77
N GLN A 31 -25.49 34.69 -12.57
CA GLN A 31 -26.86 34.94 -12.07
C GLN A 31 -27.59 33.66 -11.66
N THR A 32 -27.13 32.48 -12.12
CA THR A 32 -27.77 31.20 -11.82
C THR A 32 -27.05 30.48 -10.67
N PRO A 33 -27.78 29.87 -9.72
CA PRO A 33 -27.18 29.14 -8.59
C PRO A 33 -26.36 27.94 -9.07
N ALA A 34 -26.81 27.25 -10.12
CA ALA A 34 -26.05 26.16 -10.73
C ALA A 34 -24.75 26.65 -11.41
N GLY A 35 -24.78 27.79 -12.10
CA GLY A 35 -23.58 28.40 -12.68
C GLY A 35 -22.56 28.82 -11.61
N ALA A 36 -23.05 29.42 -10.51
CA ALA A 36 -22.22 29.77 -9.35
C ALA A 36 -21.58 28.52 -8.70
N LEU A 37 -22.32 27.41 -8.59
CA LEU A 37 -21.81 26.14 -8.07
C LEU A 37 -20.77 25.49 -9.00
N ILE A 38 -20.97 25.53 -10.33
CA ILE A 38 -19.97 25.06 -11.31
C ILE A 38 -18.68 25.87 -11.20
N LEU A 39 -18.79 27.19 -11.09
CA LEU A 39 -17.60 28.03 -10.90
C LEU A 39 -16.94 27.77 -9.56
N SER A 40 -17.72 27.59 -8.50
CA SER A 40 -17.20 27.23 -7.17
C SER A 40 -16.40 25.93 -7.20
N GLY A 41 -16.91 24.91 -7.90
CA GLY A 41 -16.17 23.67 -8.16
C GLY A 41 -14.86 23.90 -8.91
N SER A 42 -14.86 24.81 -9.89
CA SER A 42 -13.65 25.22 -10.61
C SER A 42 -12.63 25.86 -9.67
N VAL A 43 -13.06 26.79 -8.80
CA VAL A 43 -12.21 27.43 -7.79
C VAL A 43 -11.64 26.41 -6.80
N PHE A 44 -12.48 25.48 -6.31
CA PHE A 44 -12.04 24.41 -5.42
C PHE A 44 -10.95 23.56 -6.06
N ARG A 45 -11.09 23.22 -7.35
CA ARG A 45 -10.05 22.48 -8.05
C ARG A 45 -8.79 23.32 -8.25
N CYS A 46 -8.90 24.61 -8.56
CA CYS A 46 -7.75 25.51 -8.67
C CYS A 46 -6.91 25.56 -7.39
N LEU A 47 -7.54 25.48 -6.20
CA LEU A 47 -6.83 25.37 -4.93
C LEU A 47 -6.04 24.06 -4.80
N THR A 48 -6.53 22.96 -5.39
CA THR A 48 -5.87 21.64 -5.33
C THR A 48 -4.93 21.37 -6.51
N LEU A 49 -4.96 22.20 -7.56
CA LEU A 49 -4.12 22.06 -8.76
C LEU A 49 -2.62 22.02 -8.46
N PRO A 50 -2.05 22.90 -7.60
CA PRO A 50 -0.61 22.92 -7.33
C PRO A 50 -0.09 21.59 -6.81
N PHE A 51 -0.85 20.91 -5.95
CA PHE A 51 -0.47 19.59 -5.43
C PHE A 51 -0.45 18.55 -6.54
N THR A 52 -1.47 18.54 -7.41
CA THR A 52 -1.52 17.57 -8.51
C THR A 52 -0.44 17.82 -9.57
N ILE A 53 -0.14 19.09 -9.89
CA ILE A 53 0.93 19.47 -10.83
C ILE A 53 2.30 19.11 -10.25
N TYR A 54 2.53 19.37 -8.97
CA TYR A 54 3.75 18.94 -8.29
C TYR A 54 3.88 17.41 -8.29
N GLY A 55 2.76 16.70 -8.15
CA GLY A 55 2.70 15.25 -8.32
C GLY A 55 3.09 14.80 -9.73
N ASP A 56 2.63 15.48 -10.79
CA ASP A 56 3.07 15.21 -12.17
C ASP A 56 4.58 15.45 -12.32
N GLN A 57 5.11 16.55 -11.80
CA GLN A 57 6.56 16.83 -11.83
C GLN A 57 7.37 15.71 -11.17
N CYS A 58 6.90 15.21 -10.02
CA CYS A 58 7.57 14.10 -9.35
C CYS A 58 7.51 12.82 -10.19
N LEU A 59 6.36 12.50 -10.79
CA LEU A 59 6.19 11.34 -11.66
C LEU A 59 7.14 11.38 -12.86
N HIS A 60 7.18 12.51 -13.58
CA HIS A 60 8.04 12.68 -14.74
C HIS A 60 9.54 12.57 -14.39
N ARG A 61 9.96 13.13 -13.25
CA ARG A 61 11.34 12.97 -12.78
C ARG A 61 11.69 11.53 -12.39
N VAL A 62 10.73 10.76 -11.87
CA VAL A 62 10.93 9.32 -11.61
C VAL A 62 11.06 8.58 -12.94
N ALA A 63 10.25 8.92 -13.95
CA ALA A 63 10.38 8.35 -15.29
C ALA A 63 11.75 8.62 -15.92
N CYS A 64 12.35 9.80 -15.67
CA CYS A 64 13.71 10.11 -16.12
C CYS A 64 14.80 9.41 -15.30
N ALA A 65 14.55 9.07 -14.03
CA ALA A 65 15.51 8.37 -13.17
C ALA A 65 15.55 6.86 -13.41
N LEU A 66 14.50 6.31 -14.03
CA LEU A 66 14.32 4.90 -14.30
C LEU A 66 15.43 4.26 -15.15
N PRO A 67 15.86 4.86 -16.27
CA PRO A 67 16.94 4.31 -17.10
C PRO A 67 18.25 4.11 -16.32
N GLU A 68 18.66 5.09 -15.52
CA GLU A 68 19.88 4.98 -14.68
C GLU A 68 19.74 3.88 -13.62
N LEU A 69 18.54 3.74 -13.04
CA LEU A 69 18.26 2.71 -12.05
C LEU A 69 18.28 1.30 -12.68
N GLN A 70 17.82 1.18 -13.93
CA GLN A 70 17.83 -0.05 -14.71
C GLN A 70 19.26 -0.54 -14.95
N GLU A 71 20.20 0.36 -15.26
CA GLU A 71 21.62 0.01 -15.42
C GLU A 71 22.23 -0.54 -14.12
N ALA A 72 22.00 0.16 -13.00
CA ALA A 72 22.44 -0.31 -11.69
C ALA A 72 21.82 -1.67 -11.33
N HIS A 73 20.56 -1.89 -11.74
CA HIS A 73 19.86 -3.14 -11.50
C HIS A 73 20.44 -4.30 -12.33
N LYS A 74 20.76 -4.10 -13.61
CA LYS A 74 21.44 -5.10 -14.43
C LYS A 74 22.78 -5.53 -13.82
N ALA A 75 23.55 -4.59 -13.27
CA ALA A 75 24.80 -4.88 -12.58
C ALA A 75 24.59 -5.72 -11.30
N TYR A 76 23.49 -5.50 -10.57
CA TYR A 76 23.11 -6.32 -9.42
C TYR A 76 22.71 -7.75 -9.82
N LEU A 77 21.88 -7.91 -10.87
CA LEU A 77 21.48 -9.23 -11.36
C LEU A 77 22.69 -10.05 -11.79
N GLY A 78 23.67 -9.43 -12.46
CA GLY A 78 24.93 -10.08 -12.82
C GLY A 78 25.69 -10.69 -11.63
N ILE A 79 25.51 -10.14 -10.41
CA ILE A 79 26.14 -10.67 -9.19
C ILE A 79 25.24 -11.71 -8.52
N VAL A 80 23.92 -11.47 -8.43
CA VAL A 80 23.00 -12.34 -7.70
C VAL A 80 22.70 -13.64 -8.42
N ASP A 81 22.62 -13.59 -9.75
CA ASP A 81 22.34 -14.74 -10.60
C ASP A 81 23.60 -15.59 -10.85
N HIS A 82 24.77 -15.12 -10.41
CA HIS A 82 26.01 -15.86 -10.55
C HIS A 82 25.99 -17.14 -9.70
N PRO A 83 26.23 -18.33 -10.27
CA PRO A 83 26.04 -19.61 -9.57
C PRO A 83 27.02 -19.84 -8.42
N ARG A 84 28.11 -19.06 -8.35
CA ARG A 84 29.11 -19.11 -7.27
C ARG A 84 28.98 -17.98 -6.25
N ALA A 85 27.98 -17.09 -6.40
CA ALA A 85 27.86 -15.94 -5.52
C ALA A 85 27.50 -16.36 -4.09
N ILE A 86 28.32 -15.93 -3.14
CA ILE A 86 28.14 -16.23 -1.73
C ILE A 86 27.01 -15.34 -1.17
N ALA A 87 26.26 -15.82 -0.19
CA ALA A 87 25.16 -15.07 0.43
C ALA A 87 25.57 -13.66 0.90
N TRP A 88 26.82 -13.51 1.35
CA TRP A 88 27.36 -12.20 1.71
C TRP A 88 27.50 -11.27 0.51
N GLU A 89 27.98 -11.75 -0.64
CA GLU A 89 28.11 -10.94 -1.86
C GLU A 89 26.74 -10.46 -2.37
N LYS A 90 25.72 -11.32 -2.27
CA LYS A 90 24.33 -10.95 -2.60
C LYS A 90 23.82 -9.84 -1.69
N ARG A 91 24.12 -9.89 -0.39
CA ARG A 91 23.79 -8.84 0.60
C ARG A 91 24.52 -7.53 0.31
N VAL A 92 25.81 -7.57 -0.02
CA VAL A 92 26.59 -6.37 -0.41
C VAL A 92 26.02 -5.77 -1.68
N ALA A 93 25.72 -6.59 -2.69
CA ALA A 93 25.14 -6.14 -3.95
C ALA A 93 23.77 -5.49 -3.74
N ALA A 94 22.92 -6.07 -2.88
CA ALA A 94 21.62 -5.48 -2.54
C ALA A 94 21.77 -4.13 -1.82
N GLN A 95 22.72 -4.02 -0.87
CA GLN A 95 23.00 -2.77 -0.18
C GLN A 95 23.56 -1.70 -1.13
N LYS A 96 24.43 -2.10 -2.06
CA LYS A 96 24.95 -1.21 -3.11
C LYS A 96 23.82 -0.70 -4.00
N LEU A 97 22.95 -1.58 -4.49
CA LEU A 97 21.81 -1.19 -5.33
C LEU A 97 20.83 -0.27 -4.58
N LYS A 98 20.63 -0.47 -3.28
CA LYS A 98 19.85 0.44 -2.43
C LYS A 98 20.51 1.82 -2.33
N ASN A 99 21.82 1.88 -2.12
CA ASN A 99 22.57 3.15 -2.06
C ASN A 99 22.56 3.86 -3.42
N ASP A 100 22.73 3.14 -4.51
CA ASP A 100 22.69 3.67 -5.88
C ASP A 100 21.30 4.21 -6.21
N ARG A 101 20.23 3.49 -5.85
CA ARG A 101 18.86 3.99 -5.96
C ARG A 101 18.66 5.30 -5.19
N ASP A 102 19.08 5.35 -3.93
CA ASP A 102 18.91 6.55 -3.10
C ASP A 102 19.74 7.73 -3.65
N ARG A 103 20.93 7.46 -4.21
CA ARG A 103 21.76 8.45 -4.89
C ARG A 103 21.10 8.98 -6.17
N ILE A 104 20.61 8.10 -7.04
CA ILE A 104 19.92 8.46 -8.29
C ILE A 104 18.63 9.23 -7.97
N PHE A 105 17.80 8.76 -7.04
CA PHE A 105 16.58 9.49 -6.69
C PHE A 105 16.88 10.86 -6.06
N ARG A 106 17.99 11.00 -5.32
CA ARG A 106 18.46 12.31 -4.84
C ARG A 106 18.92 13.22 -5.97
N SER A 107 19.63 12.71 -7.00
CA SER A 107 20.05 13.54 -8.15
C SER A 107 18.84 14.10 -8.90
N PHE A 108 17.81 13.27 -9.11
CA PHE A 108 16.53 13.69 -9.71
C PHE A 108 15.57 14.38 -8.73
N ARG A 109 15.94 14.55 -7.46
CA ARG A 109 15.14 15.15 -6.37
C ARG A 109 13.79 14.45 -6.11
N THR A 110 13.68 13.16 -6.38
CA THR A 110 12.47 12.34 -6.26
C THR A 110 12.56 11.33 -5.11
N ASN A 111 11.41 10.72 -4.78
CA ASN A 111 11.28 9.56 -3.89
C ASN A 111 9.89 8.93 -4.15
N ASN A 112 9.69 7.67 -3.80
CA ASN A 112 8.41 6.96 -3.90
C ASN A 112 7.28 7.71 -3.18
N VAL A 113 7.55 8.29 -2.00
CA VAL A 113 6.56 9.09 -1.26
C VAL A 113 6.16 10.34 -2.02
N LYS A 114 7.11 11.01 -2.68
CA LYS A 114 6.83 12.22 -3.47
C LYS A 114 5.99 11.92 -4.71
N MET A 115 6.00 10.68 -5.18
CA MET A 115 5.17 10.25 -6.30
C MET A 115 3.68 10.15 -5.92
N THR A 116 3.37 9.72 -4.70
CA THR A 116 1.98 9.43 -4.27
C THR A 116 1.38 10.49 -3.34
N ALA A 117 2.17 11.05 -2.43
CA ALA A 117 1.69 11.97 -1.41
C ALA A 117 1.01 13.24 -1.96
N PRO A 118 1.54 13.92 -3.01
CA PRO A 118 0.88 15.13 -3.53
C PRO A 118 -0.52 14.85 -4.09
N TYR A 119 -0.72 13.68 -4.70
CA TYR A 119 -2.03 13.26 -5.20
C TYR A 119 -2.97 12.85 -4.08
N ALA A 120 -2.46 12.19 -3.04
CA ALA A 120 -3.27 11.85 -1.86
C ALA A 120 -3.75 13.12 -1.12
N VAL A 121 -2.88 14.13 -0.98
CA VAL A 121 -3.28 15.42 -0.41
C VAL A 121 -4.26 16.14 -1.33
N GLY A 122 -3.99 16.18 -2.64
CA GLY A 122 -4.87 16.79 -3.63
C GLY A 122 -6.26 16.14 -3.69
N SER A 123 -6.34 14.81 -3.58
CA SER A 123 -7.60 14.07 -3.57
C SER A 123 -8.37 14.26 -2.26
N ALA A 124 -7.69 14.21 -1.11
CA ALA A 124 -8.30 14.47 0.19
C ALA A 124 -8.87 15.89 0.27
N LEU A 125 -8.12 16.90 -0.21
CA LEU A 125 -8.57 18.28 -0.24
C LEU A 125 -9.73 18.48 -1.22
N SER A 126 -9.70 17.80 -2.37
CA SER A 126 -10.80 17.83 -3.35
C SER A 126 -12.08 17.22 -2.78
N LEU A 127 -11.97 16.08 -2.09
CA LEU A 127 -13.09 15.43 -1.41
C LEU A 127 -13.64 16.32 -0.28
N TYR A 128 -12.76 16.96 0.49
CA TYR A 128 -13.15 17.92 1.52
C TYR A 128 -13.94 19.09 0.93
N CYS A 129 -13.46 19.68 -0.18
CA CYS A 129 -14.13 20.79 -0.87
C CYS A 129 -15.51 20.39 -1.45
N LEU A 130 -15.62 19.16 -1.99
CA LEU A 130 -16.88 18.62 -2.50
C LEU A 130 -17.91 18.32 -1.39
N GLY A 131 -17.43 18.05 -0.17
CA GLY A 131 -18.27 17.83 1.01
C GLY A 131 -18.68 19.14 1.69
N VAL A 132 -17.80 19.69 2.53
CA VAL A 132 -18.17 20.71 3.52
C VAL A 132 -18.38 22.10 2.89
N PRO A 133 -17.42 22.69 2.15
CA PRO A 133 -17.61 24.00 1.52
C PRO A 133 -18.72 24.00 0.46
N ALA A 134 -18.83 22.95 -0.37
CA ALA A 134 -19.90 22.83 -1.35
C ALA A 134 -21.29 22.79 -0.69
N GLN A 135 -21.44 22.07 0.42
CA GLN A 135 -22.68 22.04 1.18
C GLN A 135 -23.06 23.42 1.71
N MET A 136 -22.11 24.22 2.22
CA MET A 136 -22.39 25.58 2.70
C MET A 136 -22.93 26.50 1.60
N ILE A 137 -22.34 26.41 0.39
CA ILE A 137 -22.80 27.20 -0.76
C ILE A 137 -24.18 26.70 -1.20
N GLY A 138 -24.39 25.38 -1.23
CA GLY A 138 -25.68 24.78 -1.52
C GLY A 138 -26.78 25.21 -0.56
N SER A 139 -26.52 25.17 0.75
CA SER A 139 -27.48 25.63 1.77
C SER A 139 -27.75 27.12 1.65
N PHE A 140 -26.74 27.95 1.35
CA PHE A 140 -26.94 29.38 1.16
C PHE A 140 -27.98 29.69 0.06
N PHE A 141 -27.89 29.02 -1.09
CA PHE A 141 -28.87 29.21 -2.16
C PHE A 141 -30.26 28.65 -1.81
N LEU A 142 -30.32 27.49 -1.16
CA LEU A 142 -31.59 26.88 -0.74
C LEU A 142 -32.30 27.71 0.33
N ASP A 143 -31.57 28.24 1.31
CA ASP A 143 -32.09 29.11 2.38
C ASP A 143 -32.57 30.46 1.81
N ALA A 144 -31.95 30.94 0.73
CA ALA A 144 -32.40 32.11 -0.03
C ALA A 144 -33.63 31.84 -0.91
N GLY A 145 -34.20 30.63 -0.88
CA GLY A 145 -35.36 30.25 -1.69
C GLY A 145 -35.05 30.01 -3.17
N MET A 146 -33.76 29.91 -3.55
CA MET A 146 -33.35 29.70 -4.93
C MET A 146 -33.29 28.20 -5.24
N ALA A 147 -34.02 27.76 -6.27
CA ALA A 147 -33.96 26.39 -6.74
C ALA A 147 -32.64 26.14 -7.50
N ILE A 148 -31.90 25.10 -7.11
CA ILE A 148 -30.71 24.65 -7.83
C ILE A 148 -31.19 23.76 -8.98
N VAL A 149 -31.54 24.39 -10.10
CA VAL A 149 -31.90 23.69 -11.34
C VAL A 149 -30.68 23.62 -12.24
N SER A 150 -30.33 22.41 -12.65
CA SER A 150 -29.26 22.18 -13.62
C SER A 150 -29.60 22.86 -14.96
N PRO A 151 -28.68 23.65 -15.54
CA PRO A 151 -28.91 24.30 -16.83
C PRO A 151 -28.95 23.31 -18.00
N LEU A 152 -28.52 22.06 -17.79
CA LEU A 152 -28.55 21.01 -18.79
C LEU A 152 -29.77 20.08 -18.64
N ALA A 153 -30.63 20.30 -17.66
CA ALA A 153 -31.81 19.48 -17.45
C ALA A 153 -32.78 19.62 -18.62
N ILE A 154 -33.18 18.48 -19.21
CA ILE A 154 -34.12 18.40 -20.33
C ILE A 154 -35.43 17.82 -19.80
N SER A 155 -36.55 18.45 -20.13
CA SER A 155 -37.88 17.90 -19.84
C SER A 155 -38.41 17.18 -21.08
N CYS A 156 -38.81 15.92 -20.92
CA CYS A 156 -39.21 15.03 -21.99
C CYS A 156 -40.69 14.62 -21.83
N MET A 157 -41.42 14.60 -22.95
CA MET A 157 -42.78 14.06 -23.03
C MET A 157 -42.77 12.55 -23.40
N PRO A 158 -43.83 11.79 -23.08
CA PRO A 158 -43.96 10.39 -23.46
C PRO A 158 -44.26 10.37 -24.96
N GLY A 159 -43.28 10.01 -25.79
CA GLY A 159 -43.39 10.07 -27.26
C GLY A 159 -42.21 10.72 -27.98
N GLY A 160 -41.14 11.14 -27.28
CA GLY A 160 -39.86 11.50 -27.91
C GLY A 160 -39.75 12.96 -28.38
N HIS A 161 -40.74 13.81 -28.13
CA HIS A 161 -40.62 15.25 -28.37
C HIS A 161 -39.78 15.91 -27.26
N LEU A 162 -38.61 16.42 -27.64
CA LEU A 162 -37.69 17.16 -26.79
C LEU A 162 -38.16 18.62 -26.68
N SER A 163 -38.51 19.09 -25.50
CA SER A 163 -38.72 20.51 -25.26
C SER A 163 -37.57 21.08 -24.43
N LEU A 164 -36.74 21.93 -25.04
CA LEU A 164 -35.63 22.61 -24.36
C LEU A 164 -36.11 23.78 -23.47
N ALA A 165 -37.40 24.05 -23.44
CA ALA A 165 -38.01 25.10 -22.62
C ALA A 165 -39.27 24.54 -21.96
N SER A 166 -39.47 24.86 -20.69
CA SER A 166 -40.72 24.63 -19.97
C SER A 166 -41.83 25.42 -20.66
N ILE A 167 -42.60 24.77 -21.53
CA ILE A 167 -43.82 25.35 -22.09
C ILE A 167 -44.88 25.26 -20.97
N PRO A 168 -45.44 26.38 -20.48
CA PRO A 168 -46.30 26.41 -19.30
C PRO A 168 -47.73 25.85 -19.52
N SER A 169 -48.02 25.25 -20.68
CA SER A 169 -49.37 24.82 -21.06
C SER A 169 -49.61 23.31 -20.99
N ILE A 170 -48.63 22.51 -20.58
CA ILE A 170 -48.76 21.04 -20.51
C ILE A 170 -48.88 20.62 -19.05
N ALA A 171 -49.90 19.81 -18.73
CA ALA A 171 -50.09 19.27 -17.40
C ALA A 171 -48.82 18.54 -16.93
N ALA A 172 -48.30 18.91 -15.75
CA ALA A 172 -47.09 18.37 -15.13
C ALA A 172 -47.09 16.83 -14.93
N VAL A 173 -48.22 16.17 -15.19
CA VAL A 173 -48.43 14.72 -15.07
C VAL A 173 -47.76 13.93 -16.21
N ALA A 174 -47.37 14.57 -17.33
CA ALA A 174 -46.81 13.87 -18.51
C ALA A 174 -45.30 14.07 -18.73
N LEU A 175 -44.61 14.86 -17.92
CA LEU A 175 -43.20 15.22 -18.18
C LEU A 175 -42.25 14.46 -17.24
N PHE A 176 -41.15 13.93 -17.78
CA PHE A 176 -40.02 13.45 -16.98
C PHE A 176 -38.77 14.26 -17.27
N THR A 177 -37.95 14.51 -16.25
CA THR A 177 -36.74 15.32 -16.36
C THR A 177 -35.49 14.45 -16.43
N VAL A 178 -34.64 14.67 -17.42
CA VAL A 178 -33.31 14.05 -17.52
C VAL A 178 -32.26 15.12 -17.26
N ASP A 179 -31.45 14.95 -16.22
CA ASP A 179 -30.33 15.84 -15.92
C ASP A 179 -28.99 15.15 -16.24
N PRO A 180 -28.31 15.54 -17.34
CA PRO A 180 -27.05 14.94 -17.73
C PRO A 180 -25.85 15.50 -16.96
N THR A 181 -26.00 16.49 -16.07
CA THR A 181 -24.83 17.11 -15.38
C THR A 181 -23.98 16.10 -14.64
N LEU A 182 -24.60 15.18 -13.89
CA LEU A 182 -23.89 14.16 -13.14
C LEU A 182 -23.21 13.15 -14.09
N ALA A 183 -23.88 12.78 -15.19
CA ALA A 183 -23.31 11.92 -16.22
C ALA A 183 -22.09 12.56 -16.90
N VAL A 184 -22.17 13.85 -17.22
CA VAL A 184 -21.05 14.62 -17.80
C VAL A 184 -19.90 14.74 -16.81
N ALA A 185 -20.19 15.05 -15.54
CA ALA A 185 -19.17 15.11 -14.48
C ALA A 185 -18.47 13.76 -14.27
N ALA A 186 -19.24 12.66 -14.25
CA ALA A 186 -18.71 11.31 -14.16
C ALA A 186 -17.87 10.94 -15.40
N GLY A 187 -18.34 11.28 -16.60
CA GLY A 187 -17.60 11.05 -17.86
C GLY A 187 -16.28 11.81 -17.91
N LEU A 188 -16.26 13.09 -17.54
CA LEU A 188 -15.04 13.90 -17.45
C LEU A 188 -14.10 13.35 -16.37
N THR A 189 -14.63 12.92 -15.23
CA THR A 189 -13.82 12.27 -14.18
C THR A 189 -13.21 10.96 -14.69
N CYS A 190 -13.98 10.15 -15.43
CA CYS A 190 -13.49 8.92 -16.06
C CYS A 190 -12.35 9.23 -17.04
N PHE A 191 -12.54 10.19 -17.94
CA PHE A 191 -11.50 10.65 -18.86
C PHE A 191 -10.23 11.07 -18.12
N ASN A 192 -10.35 11.91 -17.09
CA ASN A 192 -9.23 12.40 -16.29
C ASN A 192 -8.48 11.26 -15.58
N THR A 193 -9.22 10.32 -14.98
CA THR A 193 -8.63 9.17 -14.27
C THR A 193 -7.92 8.24 -15.24
N ILE A 194 -8.49 7.96 -16.41
CA ILE A 194 -7.85 7.13 -17.44
C ILE A 194 -6.56 7.79 -17.93
N GLN A 195 -6.58 9.08 -18.24
CA GLN A 195 -5.38 9.82 -18.65
C GLN A 195 -4.30 9.80 -17.56
N HIS A 196 -4.69 10.06 -16.31
CA HIS A 196 -3.80 10.00 -15.16
C HIS A 196 -3.19 8.60 -14.98
N LEU A 197 -3.96 7.54 -15.18
CA LEU A 197 -3.49 6.16 -15.09
C LEU A 197 -2.60 5.79 -16.28
N ASN A 198 -2.87 6.29 -17.49
CA ASN A 198 -2.03 6.06 -18.67
C ASN A 198 -0.61 6.61 -18.48
N GLN A 199 -0.45 7.75 -17.80
CA GLN A 199 0.86 8.34 -17.51
C GLN A 199 1.72 7.53 -16.53
N ARG A 200 1.13 6.53 -15.88
CA ARG A 200 1.79 5.64 -14.90
C ARG A 200 2.02 4.24 -15.45
N VAL A 201 1.67 4.00 -16.71
CA VAL A 201 1.98 2.73 -17.37
C VAL A 201 3.48 2.69 -17.69
N GLY A 202 4.12 1.54 -17.54
CA GLY A 202 5.52 1.35 -17.91
C GLY A 202 6.53 1.60 -16.78
N PHE A 203 6.05 1.81 -15.54
CA PHE A 203 6.91 1.83 -14.36
C PHE A 203 7.16 0.42 -13.79
N ASN A 204 6.17 -0.47 -13.85
CA ASN A 204 6.25 -1.84 -13.32
C ASN A 204 5.05 -2.66 -13.82
N ASP A 205 5.27 -3.87 -14.35
CA ASP A 205 4.20 -4.76 -14.85
C ASP A 205 3.12 -5.08 -13.80
N ARG A 206 3.48 -5.16 -12.51
CA ARG A 206 2.50 -5.35 -11.43
C ARG A 206 1.61 -4.12 -11.25
N LEU A 207 2.23 -2.94 -11.31
CA LEU A 207 1.53 -1.67 -11.25
C LEU A 207 0.66 -1.51 -12.50
N ASP A 208 1.12 -1.94 -13.67
CA ASP A 208 0.39 -1.90 -14.93
C ASP A 208 -0.81 -2.86 -14.93
N GLY A 209 -0.66 -4.06 -14.35
CA GLY A 209 -1.76 -4.98 -14.09
C GLY A 209 -2.80 -4.38 -13.14
N TRP A 210 -2.34 -3.74 -12.05
CA TRP A 210 -3.22 -3.02 -11.13
C TRP A 210 -3.92 -1.84 -11.82
N ILE A 211 -3.22 -1.08 -12.66
CA ILE A 211 -3.75 0.04 -13.45
C ILE A 211 -4.83 -0.47 -14.41
N LYS A 212 -4.61 -1.59 -15.10
CA LYS A 212 -5.59 -2.18 -16.02
C LYS A 212 -6.88 -2.53 -15.29
N ASN A 213 -6.78 -3.21 -14.15
CA ASN A 213 -7.95 -3.55 -13.32
C ASN A 213 -8.64 -2.30 -12.78
N THR A 214 -7.86 -1.29 -12.37
CA THR A 214 -8.38 -0.02 -11.86
C THR A 214 -9.13 0.76 -12.94
N LYS A 215 -8.61 0.81 -14.18
CA LYS A 215 -9.31 1.44 -15.32
C LYS A 215 -10.67 0.80 -15.58
N LEU A 216 -10.74 -0.53 -15.55
CA LEU A 216 -12.00 -1.27 -15.70
C LEU A 216 -12.96 -0.95 -14.56
N ALA A 217 -12.50 -1.01 -13.31
CA ALA A 217 -13.34 -0.72 -12.14
C ALA A 217 -13.86 0.73 -12.13
N VAL A 218 -13.01 1.70 -12.48
CA VAL A 218 -13.38 3.12 -12.56
C VAL A 218 -14.36 3.36 -13.73
N GLY A 219 -14.10 2.75 -14.88
CA GLY A 219 -15.01 2.82 -16.03
C GLY A 219 -16.39 2.25 -15.73
N LEU A 220 -16.45 1.10 -15.06
CA LEU A 220 -17.72 0.47 -14.65
C LEU A 220 -18.45 1.29 -13.59
N SER A 221 -17.76 1.76 -12.54
CA SER A 221 -18.39 2.52 -11.46
C SER A 221 -18.90 3.89 -11.94
N LEU A 222 -18.10 4.65 -12.68
CA LEU A 222 -18.53 5.93 -13.23
C LEU A 222 -19.56 5.77 -14.36
N GLY A 223 -19.46 4.68 -15.14
CA GLY A 223 -20.49 4.30 -16.12
C GLY A 223 -21.83 4.00 -15.46
N LEU A 224 -21.83 3.30 -14.32
CA LEU A 224 -23.04 3.04 -13.53
C LEU A 224 -23.62 4.33 -12.95
N VAL A 225 -22.78 5.24 -12.43
CA VAL A 225 -23.23 6.57 -11.96
C VAL A 225 -23.86 7.37 -13.10
N ALA A 226 -23.23 7.39 -14.28
CA ALA A 226 -23.79 8.07 -15.45
C ALA A 226 -25.12 7.44 -15.90
N ALA A 227 -25.18 6.12 -16.04
CA ALA A 227 -26.41 5.42 -16.44
C ALA A 227 -27.55 5.61 -15.43
N SER A 228 -27.27 5.47 -14.14
CA SER A 228 -28.26 5.69 -13.08
C SER A 228 -28.77 7.14 -13.06
N SER A 229 -27.90 8.13 -13.28
CA SER A 229 -28.31 9.54 -13.35
C SER A 229 -29.24 9.83 -14.54
N LEU A 230 -28.98 9.24 -15.71
CA LEU A 230 -29.80 9.44 -16.90
C LEU A 230 -31.12 8.67 -16.84
N LEU A 231 -31.14 7.50 -16.18
CA LEU A 231 -32.32 6.66 -16.03
C LEU A 231 -33.21 7.05 -14.83
N ALA A 232 -32.70 7.82 -13.87
CA ALA A 232 -33.44 8.20 -12.66
C ALA A 232 -34.77 8.90 -12.95
N GLY A 233 -34.78 9.87 -13.88
CA GLY A 233 -35.98 10.59 -14.29
C GLY A 233 -37.02 9.70 -14.98
N PRO A 234 -36.65 8.98 -16.07
CA PRO A 234 -37.54 8.04 -16.74
C PRO A 234 -38.10 6.95 -15.80
N LEU A 235 -37.26 6.38 -14.92
CA LEU A 235 -37.69 5.34 -13.98
C LEU A 235 -38.63 5.89 -12.91
N ALA A 236 -38.36 7.07 -12.35
CA ALA A 236 -39.26 7.70 -11.39
C ALA A 236 -40.63 7.98 -12.02
N TYR A 237 -40.67 8.40 -13.29
CA TYR A 237 -41.90 8.60 -14.03
C TYR A 237 -42.67 7.29 -14.27
N VAL A 238 -42.00 6.24 -14.77
CA VAL A 238 -42.64 4.92 -15.03
C VAL A 238 -43.18 4.29 -13.75
N LEU A 239 -42.47 4.44 -12.64
CA LEU A 239 -42.84 3.85 -11.35
C LEU A 239 -43.79 4.75 -10.53
N ALA A 240 -44.18 5.93 -11.05
CA ALA A 240 -44.94 6.95 -10.32
C ALA A 240 -44.33 7.29 -8.94
N LEU A 241 -43.00 7.27 -8.85
CA LEU A 241 -42.24 7.58 -7.65
C LEU A 241 -41.83 9.05 -7.62
N PRO A 242 -41.65 9.63 -6.42
CA PRO A 242 -41.00 10.94 -6.31
C PRO A 242 -39.60 10.88 -6.95
N PRO A 243 -39.11 12.01 -7.50
CA PRO A 243 -37.83 12.05 -8.17
C PRO A 243 -36.70 11.55 -7.26
N LEU A 244 -36.03 10.49 -7.72
CA LEU A 244 -34.96 9.82 -6.99
C LEU A 244 -33.68 10.66 -7.05
N HIS A 245 -33.41 11.40 -5.97
CA HIS A 245 -32.18 12.16 -5.82
C HIS A 245 -31.14 11.33 -5.06
N PHE A 246 -30.22 10.67 -5.78
CA PHE A 246 -29.13 9.90 -5.17
C PHE A 246 -28.08 10.77 -4.48
N PHE A 247 -27.94 12.02 -4.92
CA PHE A 247 -26.99 12.99 -4.37
C PHE A 247 -27.70 14.31 -4.05
N PRO A 248 -27.20 15.10 -3.07
CA PRO A 248 -27.65 16.46 -2.86
C PRO A 248 -27.53 17.31 -4.13
N PRO A 249 -28.44 18.27 -4.36
CA PRO A 249 -28.53 19.01 -5.62
C PRO A 249 -27.30 19.87 -5.95
N TYR A 250 -26.48 20.22 -4.93
CA TYR A 250 -25.25 20.98 -5.12
C TYR A 250 -24.06 20.13 -5.59
N VAL A 251 -24.09 18.80 -5.42
CA VAL A 251 -22.93 17.93 -5.68
C VAL A 251 -22.64 17.84 -7.19
N ALA A 252 -23.67 17.62 -8.01
CA ALA A 252 -23.52 17.49 -9.45
C ALA A 252 -22.87 18.72 -10.12
N PRO A 253 -23.34 19.97 -9.91
CA PRO A 253 -22.70 21.15 -10.52
C PRO A 253 -21.28 21.40 -10.01
N VAL A 254 -21.02 21.23 -8.70
CA VAL A 254 -19.67 21.41 -8.14
C VAL A 254 -18.70 20.36 -8.69
N TRP A 255 -19.12 19.09 -8.75
CA TRP A 255 -18.32 18.01 -9.33
C TRP A 255 -18.04 18.24 -10.82
N LEU A 256 -19.03 18.73 -11.57
CA LEU A 256 -18.83 19.13 -12.97
C LEU A 256 -17.73 20.19 -13.11
N GLY A 257 -17.77 21.26 -12.30
CA GLY A 257 -16.73 22.28 -12.28
C GLY A 257 -15.33 21.73 -11.96
N MET A 258 -15.23 20.86 -10.95
CA MET A 258 -13.96 20.22 -10.57
C MET A 258 -13.41 19.28 -11.65
N SER A 259 -14.28 18.52 -12.30
CA SER A 259 -13.89 17.57 -13.35
C SER A 259 -13.50 18.29 -14.66
N ALA A 260 -14.21 19.36 -15.03
CA ALA A 260 -13.90 20.18 -16.20
C ALA A 260 -12.55 20.89 -16.05
N THR A 261 -12.28 21.51 -14.90
CA THR A 261 -10.97 22.12 -14.62
C THR A 261 -9.83 21.11 -14.61
N THR A 262 -10.08 19.89 -14.13
CA THR A 262 -9.09 18.81 -14.23
C THR A 262 -8.84 18.39 -15.68
N ALA A 263 -9.88 18.34 -16.52
CA ALA A 263 -9.75 18.04 -17.94
C ALA A 263 -8.95 19.11 -18.67
N LEU A 264 -9.23 20.38 -18.39
CA LEU A 264 -8.44 21.51 -18.90
C LEU A 264 -6.98 21.39 -18.49
N LYS A 265 -6.69 21.11 -17.21
CA LYS A 265 -5.31 20.85 -16.76
C LYS A 265 -4.68 19.71 -17.55
N THR A 266 -5.38 18.59 -17.76
CA THR A 266 -4.82 17.43 -18.47
C THR A 266 -4.51 17.77 -19.92
N ILE A 267 -5.41 18.46 -20.62
CA ILE A 267 -5.23 18.84 -22.03
C ILE A 267 -4.11 19.87 -22.17
N PHE A 268 -4.13 20.93 -21.38
CA PHE A 268 -3.16 22.02 -21.52
C PHE A 268 -1.79 21.67 -20.92
N VAL A 269 -1.74 21.22 -19.68
CA VAL A 269 -0.47 20.98 -18.96
C VAL A 269 0.22 19.72 -19.44
N ASN A 270 -0.54 18.62 -19.59
CA ASN A 270 0.04 17.33 -19.92
C ASN A 270 0.03 17.06 -21.43
N GLY A 271 -0.94 17.60 -22.17
CA GLY A 271 -1.11 17.35 -23.61
C GLY A 271 -0.31 18.26 -24.54
N THR A 272 0.18 19.41 -24.07
CA THR A 272 0.92 20.37 -24.92
C THR A 272 2.36 20.58 -24.44
N ALA A 273 3.31 20.63 -25.38
CA ALA A 273 4.69 21.00 -25.12
C ALA A 273 4.87 22.35 -24.39
N PRO A 274 4.15 23.45 -24.74
CA PRO A 274 4.26 24.71 -23.99
C PRO A 274 3.73 24.59 -22.56
N GLY A 275 2.66 23.83 -22.32
CA GLY A 275 2.17 23.56 -20.97
C GLY A 275 3.17 22.78 -20.13
N GLN A 276 3.79 21.75 -20.70
CA GLN A 276 4.85 21.00 -20.05
C GLN A 276 6.05 21.89 -19.68
N ALA A 277 6.46 22.78 -20.60
CA ALA A 277 7.54 23.73 -20.35
C ALA A 277 7.19 24.74 -19.24
N MET A 278 5.99 25.32 -19.26
CA MET A 278 5.51 26.29 -18.26
C MET A 278 5.54 25.69 -16.85
N PHE A 279 5.13 24.42 -16.71
CA PHE A 279 5.09 23.71 -15.44
C PHE A 279 6.33 22.86 -15.16
N ARG A 280 7.42 23.03 -15.94
CA ARG A 280 8.71 22.32 -15.75
C ARG A 280 8.55 20.80 -15.66
N LEU A 281 7.68 20.24 -16.49
CA LEU A 281 7.52 18.80 -16.66
C LEU A 281 8.58 18.29 -17.64
N PRO A 282 9.55 17.46 -17.20
CA PRO A 282 10.51 16.88 -18.12
C PRO A 282 9.83 15.89 -19.06
N SER A 283 10.26 15.84 -20.32
CA SER A 283 9.74 14.87 -21.29
C SER A 283 10.08 13.45 -20.86
N TYR A 284 9.16 12.52 -21.09
CA TYR A 284 9.43 11.10 -20.88
C TYR A 284 10.61 10.66 -21.77
N PRO A 285 11.56 9.88 -21.23
CA PRO A 285 12.62 9.31 -22.06
C PRO A 285 12.01 8.32 -23.08
N PRO A 286 12.62 8.15 -24.26
CA PRO A 286 12.11 7.25 -25.29
C PRO A 286 12.09 5.78 -24.84
N GLU A 287 12.89 5.45 -23.83
CA GLU A 287 12.97 4.13 -23.23
C GLU A 287 11.86 3.86 -22.18
N HIS A 288 11.03 4.87 -21.85
CA HIS A 288 9.94 4.67 -20.89
C HIS A 288 8.91 3.66 -21.42
N GLY A 289 8.59 2.63 -20.63
CA GLY A 289 7.64 1.58 -20.99
C GLY A 289 8.18 0.51 -21.95
N THR A 290 9.46 0.56 -22.36
CA THR A 290 10.09 -0.51 -23.16
C THR A 290 10.74 -1.59 -22.28
N TYR A 291 10.87 -1.33 -20.98
CA TYR A 291 11.45 -2.23 -20.02
C TYR A 291 10.43 -3.29 -19.58
N GLY A 292 10.65 -4.56 -19.95
CA GLY A 292 9.76 -5.67 -19.58
C GLY A 292 9.70 -5.95 -18.06
N GLY A 293 8.71 -6.72 -17.62
CA GLY A 293 8.36 -6.89 -16.20
C GLY A 293 9.40 -7.39 -15.23
N GLU A 294 10.35 -8.22 -15.70
CA GLU A 294 11.44 -8.70 -14.85
C GLU A 294 12.40 -7.57 -14.48
N SER A 295 12.55 -6.59 -15.37
CA SER A 295 13.48 -5.48 -15.20
C SER A 295 12.90 -4.30 -14.43
N THR A 296 11.60 -4.01 -14.61
CA THR A 296 10.90 -2.92 -13.93
C THR A 296 10.45 -3.27 -12.51
N ALA A 297 9.97 -4.50 -12.28
CA ALA A 297 9.57 -4.95 -10.93
C ALA A 297 10.76 -5.03 -9.96
N ALA A 298 11.95 -5.33 -10.49
CA ALA A 298 13.16 -5.47 -9.71
C ALA A 298 13.93 -4.14 -9.54
N GLY A 299 13.70 -3.17 -10.44
CA GLY A 299 14.15 -1.78 -10.27
C GLY A 299 13.29 -0.95 -9.31
N HIS A 300 11.96 -1.12 -9.28
CA HIS A 300 11.06 -0.19 -8.60
C HIS A 300 10.40 -0.63 -7.30
N GLU A 301 10.29 -1.92 -7.00
CA GLU A 301 9.62 -2.34 -5.76
C GLU A 301 10.61 -2.64 -4.64
N TYR A 302 10.27 -2.11 -3.47
CA TYR A 302 10.39 -2.58 -2.07
C TYR A 302 11.08 -3.92 -1.75
N ARG A 303 11.29 -4.79 -2.71
CA ARG A 303 12.25 -5.89 -2.65
C ARG A 303 13.67 -5.41 -2.37
N LEU A 304 14.17 -4.27 -2.81
CA LEU A 304 15.51 -3.85 -2.35
C LEU A 304 15.65 -3.59 -0.83
N ALA A 305 14.53 -3.40 -0.12
CA ALA A 305 14.48 -3.40 1.34
C ALA A 305 14.19 -4.78 1.95
N PHE A 306 13.80 -5.77 1.14
CA PHE A 306 13.33 -7.11 1.52
C PHE A 306 13.99 -8.29 0.76
N THR A 307 14.98 -8.08 -0.11
CA THR A 307 15.72 -9.09 -0.90
C THR A 307 17.21 -9.09 -0.61
N GLY A 308 17.66 -8.30 0.37
CA GLY A 308 18.93 -8.56 1.03
C GLY A 308 18.88 -9.81 1.92
N VAL A 309 17.74 -10.46 2.02
CA VAL A 309 17.49 -11.63 2.87
C VAL A 309 16.71 -12.61 2.02
N ASP A 310 17.20 -13.85 1.91
CA ASP A 310 16.49 -14.93 1.22
C ASP A 310 15.00 -14.93 1.59
N VAL A 311 14.11 -15.22 0.64
CA VAL A 311 12.66 -15.32 0.91
C VAL A 311 12.38 -16.33 2.05
N GLU A 312 13.26 -17.32 2.19
CA GLU A 312 13.25 -18.30 3.26
C GLU A 312 13.71 -17.74 4.61
N GLU A 313 14.72 -16.87 4.62
CA GLU A 313 15.24 -16.21 5.82
C GLU A 313 14.29 -15.10 6.30
N THR A 314 13.56 -14.42 5.41
CA THR A 314 12.48 -13.51 5.80
C THR A 314 11.27 -14.25 6.34
N ARG A 315 10.91 -15.40 5.76
CA ARG A 315 9.86 -16.26 6.30
C ARG A 315 10.21 -16.71 7.73
N SER A 316 11.47 -17.07 7.98
CA SER A 316 11.92 -17.46 9.32
C SER A 316 11.95 -16.28 10.30
N ILE A 317 12.43 -15.10 9.90
CA ILE A 317 12.44 -13.89 10.74
C ILE A 317 11.01 -13.43 11.06
N TRP A 318 10.12 -13.38 10.07
CA TRP A 318 8.72 -13.02 10.27
C TRP A 318 7.98 -14.01 11.17
N GLN A 319 8.21 -15.32 10.98
CA GLN A 319 7.68 -16.34 11.89
C GLN A 319 8.19 -16.15 13.32
N THR A 320 9.46 -15.74 13.48
CA THR A 320 10.06 -15.50 14.79
C THR A 320 9.49 -14.25 15.44
N GLN A 321 9.37 -13.14 14.71
CA GLN A 321 8.75 -11.90 15.18
C GLN A 321 7.27 -12.10 15.53
N LYS A 322 6.53 -12.86 14.70
CA LYS A 322 5.14 -13.22 14.99
C LYS A 322 5.01 -13.99 16.29
N ARG A 323 5.85 -15.02 16.51
CA ARG A 323 5.87 -15.79 17.78
C ARG A 323 6.18 -14.92 18.99
N ILE A 324 7.09 -13.95 18.85
CA ILE A 324 7.43 -13.01 19.93
C ILE A 324 6.24 -12.11 20.24
N LEU A 325 5.57 -11.58 19.20
CA LEU A 325 4.42 -10.70 19.36
C LEU A 325 3.22 -11.43 19.97
N ASP A 326 2.95 -12.66 19.51
CA ASP A 326 1.90 -13.53 20.07
C ASP A 326 2.18 -13.80 21.55
N TYR A 327 3.44 -14.06 21.91
CA TYR A 327 3.86 -14.22 23.31
C TYR A 327 3.66 -12.94 24.14
N GLU A 328 4.03 -11.77 23.61
CA GLU A 328 3.80 -10.50 24.31
C GLU A 328 2.32 -10.18 24.50
N CYS A 329 1.49 -10.45 23.48
CA CYS A 329 0.05 -10.32 23.55
C CYS A 329 -0.54 -11.24 24.61
N ASP A 330 -0.15 -12.53 24.63
CA ASP A 330 -0.58 -13.49 25.63
C ASP A 330 -0.18 -13.05 27.05
N VAL A 331 1.04 -12.55 27.23
CA VAL A 331 1.51 -12.03 28.54
C VAL A 331 0.73 -10.80 28.96
N ARG A 332 0.44 -9.87 28.04
CA ARG A 332 -0.35 -8.66 28.34
C ARG A 332 -1.80 -9.01 28.66
N LEU A 333 -2.41 -9.91 27.90
CA LEU A 333 -3.76 -10.41 28.10
C LEU A 333 -3.85 -11.14 29.45
N HIS A 334 -2.86 -11.95 29.79
CA HIS A 334 -2.75 -12.62 31.09
C HIS A 334 -2.61 -11.63 32.25
N ARG A 335 -1.77 -10.59 32.13
CA ARG A 335 -1.69 -9.51 33.14
C ARG A 335 -3.00 -8.74 33.29
N LEU A 336 -3.73 -8.54 32.20
CA LEU A 336 -5.04 -7.88 32.19
C LEU A 336 -6.09 -8.75 32.90
N LEU A 337 -6.13 -10.04 32.58
CA LEU A 337 -7.05 -10.99 33.19
C LEU A 337 -6.74 -11.23 34.68
N LYS A 338 -5.46 -11.19 35.08
CA LYS A 338 -5.03 -11.20 36.49
C LYS A 338 -5.46 -9.93 37.23
N LYS A 339 -5.35 -8.76 36.60
CA LYS A 339 -5.86 -7.49 37.16
C LYS A 339 -7.39 -7.45 37.26
N LEU A 340 -8.09 -8.17 36.39
CA LEU A 340 -9.55 -8.29 36.40
C LEU A 340 -10.07 -9.35 37.39
N GLY A 341 -9.17 -10.02 38.14
CA GLY A 341 -9.55 -11.00 39.18
C GLY A 341 -10.19 -12.29 38.63
N LEU A 342 -10.04 -12.55 37.33
CA LEU A 342 -10.66 -13.69 36.67
C LEU A 342 -9.83 -14.99 36.78
N PHE A 343 -8.60 -14.90 37.27
CA PHE A 343 -7.72 -16.03 37.54
C PHE A 343 -7.40 -16.09 39.04
N ASN A 344 -7.80 -17.18 39.69
CA ASN A 344 -7.38 -17.51 41.05
C ASN A 344 -5.98 -18.18 41.00
N ASP A 345 -5.13 -17.91 42.00
CA ASP A 345 -3.75 -18.43 42.07
C ASP A 345 -3.64 -19.98 42.00
N VAL A 346 -4.75 -20.69 42.24
CA VAL A 346 -4.85 -22.16 42.15
C VAL A 346 -4.89 -22.64 40.69
N ASP A 347 -5.63 -21.94 39.81
CA ASP A 347 -5.72 -22.28 38.38
C ASP A 347 -4.38 -21.97 37.66
N GLU A 348 -3.64 -20.97 38.16
CA GLU A 348 -2.29 -20.62 37.69
C GLU A 348 -1.29 -21.75 37.97
N LEU A 349 -1.32 -22.33 39.17
CA LEU A 349 -0.44 -23.45 39.54
C LEU A 349 -0.76 -24.73 38.77
N GLU A 350 -2.04 -25.02 38.52
CA GLU A 350 -2.44 -26.18 37.71
C GLU A 350 -2.04 -26.02 36.23
N TYR A 351 -2.25 -24.83 35.66
CA TYR A 351 -1.85 -24.53 34.29
C TYR A 351 -0.32 -24.56 34.12
N GLU A 352 0.44 -24.00 35.07
CA GLU A 352 1.90 -24.05 35.05
C GLU A 352 2.43 -25.48 35.26
N ALA A 353 1.82 -26.26 36.16
CA ALA A 353 2.15 -27.66 36.35
C ALA A 353 1.93 -28.48 35.08
N ASP A 354 0.82 -28.28 34.38
CA ASP A 354 0.53 -28.98 33.12
C ASP A 354 1.42 -28.53 31.96
N LYS A 355 1.74 -27.24 31.89
CA LYS A 355 2.71 -26.71 30.92
C LYS A 355 4.11 -27.28 31.17
N LEU A 356 4.52 -27.43 32.44
CA LEU A 356 5.79 -28.07 32.82
C LEU A 356 5.78 -29.57 32.54
N LYS A 357 4.66 -30.27 32.76
CA LYS A 357 4.51 -31.69 32.36
C LYS A 357 4.68 -31.86 30.85
N ARG A 358 4.03 -31.01 30.03
CA ARG A 358 4.16 -31.04 28.56
C ARG A 358 5.60 -30.75 28.12
N LYS A 359 6.26 -29.74 28.70
CA LYS A 359 7.68 -29.44 28.41
C LYS A 359 8.60 -30.61 28.80
N ARG A 360 8.36 -31.25 29.95
CA ARG A 360 9.10 -32.44 30.39
C ARG A 360 8.85 -33.63 29.47
N ALA A 361 7.61 -33.84 28.99
CA ALA A 361 7.29 -34.91 28.04
C ALA A 361 8.02 -34.71 26.70
N VAL A 362 8.02 -33.48 26.16
CA VAL A 362 8.76 -33.14 24.94
C VAL A 362 10.27 -33.28 25.14
N ALA A 363 10.81 -32.85 26.30
CA ALA A 363 12.22 -33.03 26.61
C ALA A 363 12.60 -34.50 26.76
N ARG A 364 11.74 -35.33 27.36
CA ARG A 364 11.91 -36.79 27.42
C ARG A 364 11.84 -37.42 26.05
N ALA A 365 10.88 -37.04 25.20
CA ALA A 365 10.78 -37.51 23.82
C ALA A 365 12.02 -37.14 23.00
N ARG A 366 12.56 -35.93 23.15
CA ARG A 366 13.82 -35.53 22.53
C ARG A 366 15.00 -36.36 23.03
N ARG A 367 15.11 -36.57 24.34
CA ARG A 367 16.17 -37.42 24.91
C ARG A 367 16.07 -38.86 24.43
N LEU A 368 14.87 -39.42 24.37
CA LEU A 368 14.63 -40.76 23.82
C LEU A 368 14.96 -40.84 22.32
N ALA A 369 14.64 -39.79 21.54
CA ALA A 369 15.03 -39.73 20.15
C ALA A 369 16.56 -39.65 19.97
N TYR A 370 17.27 -38.96 20.85
CA TYR A 370 18.73 -38.94 20.86
C TYR A 370 19.33 -40.29 21.27
N THR A 371 18.79 -40.96 22.28
CA THR A 371 19.29 -42.29 22.71
C THR A 371 19.00 -43.37 21.68
N VAL A 372 17.83 -43.34 21.02
CA VAL A 372 17.51 -44.27 19.92
C VAL A 372 18.40 -44.00 18.71
N ALA A 373 18.67 -42.72 18.38
CA ALA A 373 19.61 -42.38 17.31
C ALA A 373 21.05 -42.81 17.63
N ASP A 374 21.51 -42.69 18.89
CA ASP A 374 22.84 -43.18 19.31
C ASP A 374 22.91 -44.71 19.35
N GLU A 375 21.84 -45.41 19.76
CA GLU A 375 21.74 -46.87 19.71
C GLU A 375 21.75 -47.38 18.26
N ASP A 376 21.03 -46.74 17.34
CA ASP A 376 21.03 -47.06 15.90
C ASP A 376 22.42 -46.81 15.28
N VAL A 377 23.09 -45.71 15.62
CA VAL A 377 24.46 -45.42 15.13
C VAL A 377 25.48 -46.40 15.71
N SER A 378 25.34 -46.80 16.98
CA SER A 378 26.22 -47.79 17.64
C SER A 378 26.05 -49.21 17.10
N THR A 379 24.83 -49.61 16.76
CA THR A 379 24.53 -50.92 16.17
C THR A 379 24.95 -50.98 14.71
N ILE A 380 24.81 -49.89 13.95
CA ILE A 380 25.36 -49.76 12.59
C ILE A 380 26.89 -49.84 12.62
N THR A 381 27.57 -49.15 13.55
CA THR A 381 29.04 -49.21 13.68
C THR A 381 29.54 -50.57 14.19
N GLN A 382 28.83 -51.25 15.10
CA GLN A 382 29.17 -52.63 15.50
C GLN A 382 28.90 -53.65 14.39
N ALA A 383 27.80 -53.52 13.64
CA ALA A 383 27.51 -54.37 12.49
C ALA A 383 28.54 -54.15 11.37
N HIS A 384 28.97 -52.91 11.15
CA HIS A 384 30.04 -52.59 10.21
C HIS A 384 31.38 -53.17 10.66
N ARG A 385 31.75 -53.02 11.94
CA ARG A 385 32.97 -53.66 12.51
C ARG A 385 32.93 -55.18 12.43
N ARG A 386 31.77 -55.82 12.67
CA ARG A 386 31.61 -57.27 12.50
C ARG A 386 31.71 -57.71 11.04
N ARG A 387 31.17 -56.95 10.09
CA ARG A 387 31.36 -57.22 8.64
C ARG A 387 32.81 -57.03 8.21
N CYS A 388 33.52 -56.02 8.74
CA CYS A 388 34.94 -55.81 8.47
C CYS A 388 35.83 -56.90 9.11
N ALA A 389 35.51 -57.35 10.33
CA ALA A 389 36.21 -58.45 10.99
C ALA A 389 35.98 -59.79 10.28
N MET A 390 34.78 -60.04 9.75
CA MET A 390 34.49 -61.24 8.95
C MET A 390 35.12 -61.19 7.55
N ARG A 391 35.47 -60.00 7.04
CA ARG A 391 36.17 -59.82 5.76
C ARG A 391 37.69 -59.83 5.89
N GLY A 392 38.23 -59.82 7.11
CA GLY A 392 39.66 -59.73 7.41
C GLY A 392 40.40 -61.07 7.53
N ASN A 393 39.76 -62.22 7.26
CA ASN A 393 40.40 -63.54 7.42
C ASN A 393 40.55 -64.34 6.12
N SER A 394 40.64 -63.67 4.98
CA SER A 394 40.99 -64.32 3.72
C SER A 394 41.85 -63.41 2.85
N GLY A 395 43.17 -63.65 2.90
CA GLY A 395 44.11 -63.52 1.78
C GLY A 395 44.38 -62.12 1.20
N GLU A 396 45.57 -61.60 1.50
CA GLU A 396 46.57 -61.07 0.53
C GLU A 396 46.03 -60.44 -0.78
N THR A 397 46.26 -59.16 -1.11
CA THR A 397 47.56 -58.53 -1.34
C THR A 397 47.37 -57.06 -1.81
N SER A 398 48.37 -56.23 -1.52
CA SER A 398 48.82 -55.03 -2.27
C SER A 398 48.22 -53.64 -1.99
N GLN A 399 49.16 -52.70 -1.95
CA GLN A 399 49.10 -51.22 -2.02
C GLN A 399 48.90 -50.49 -0.68
N GLU A 400 49.99 -50.09 -0.01
CA GLU A 400 50.75 -48.83 -0.20
C GLU A 400 50.00 -47.55 0.23
N ALA A 401 50.59 -46.90 1.24
CA ALA A 401 50.59 -45.46 1.53
C ALA A 401 49.24 -44.74 1.71
N ASP A 402 48.87 -44.47 2.97
CA ASP A 402 48.34 -43.16 3.45
C ASP A 402 47.70 -43.20 4.86
N GLU A 403 47.89 -44.24 5.67
CA GLU A 403 47.18 -44.38 6.96
C GLU A 403 47.87 -43.74 8.18
N TYR A 404 48.90 -42.90 7.99
CA TYR A 404 49.59 -42.21 9.10
C TYR A 404 49.25 -40.72 9.27
N SER A 405 48.38 -40.14 8.42
CA SER A 405 48.03 -38.71 8.48
C SER A 405 46.63 -38.42 9.05
N SER A 406 45.69 -39.37 8.94
CA SER A 406 44.28 -39.14 9.30
C SER A 406 43.95 -39.37 10.78
N ALA A 407 44.69 -40.22 11.50
CA ALA A 407 44.49 -40.46 12.93
C ALA A 407 44.91 -39.24 13.78
N SER A 408 46.00 -38.57 13.39
CA SER A 408 46.53 -37.38 14.08
C SER A 408 45.58 -36.17 14.02
N SER A 409 44.91 -35.95 12.88
CA SER A 409 44.03 -34.79 12.72
C SER A 409 42.70 -34.93 13.48
N SER A 410 42.15 -36.15 13.55
CA SER A 410 40.93 -36.44 14.31
C SER A 410 41.13 -36.23 15.82
N ASP A 411 42.25 -36.72 16.37
CA ASP A 411 42.56 -36.57 17.80
C ASP A 411 42.87 -35.11 18.18
N MET A 412 43.50 -34.36 17.27
CA MET A 412 43.72 -32.91 17.45
C MET A 412 42.40 -32.12 17.45
N VAL A 413 41.45 -32.47 16.59
CA VAL A 413 40.13 -31.80 16.52
C VAL A 413 39.30 -32.13 17.77
N ALA A 414 39.37 -33.37 18.27
CA ALA A 414 38.71 -33.76 19.52
C ALA A 414 39.27 -32.97 20.72
N ALA A 415 40.59 -32.83 20.81
CA ALA A 415 41.24 -32.06 21.87
C ALA A 415 40.89 -30.56 21.82
N GLN A 416 40.82 -29.97 20.62
CA GLN A 416 40.41 -28.56 20.45
C GLN A 416 38.94 -28.33 20.84
N LEU A 417 38.06 -29.30 20.55
CA LEU A 417 36.65 -29.21 20.90
C LEU A 417 36.44 -29.31 22.43
N GLU A 418 37.19 -30.19 23.10
CA GLU A 418 37.17 -30.33 24.56
C GLU A 418 37.69 -29.06 25.25
N GLN A 419 38.75 -28.45 24.72
CA GLN A 419 39.30 -27.20 25.23
C GLN A 419 38.31 -26.03 25.08
N ALA A 420 37.62 -25.94 23.93
CA ALA A 420 36.57 -24.93 23.71
C ALA A 420 35.37 -25.11 24.66
N GLN A 421 34.97 -26.35 24.95
CA GLN A 421 33.90 -26.64 25.90
C GLN A 421 34.28 -26.25 27.34
N LEU A 422 35.53 -26.49 27.74
CA LEU A 422 36.03 -26.10 29.06
C LEU A 422 36.08 -24.58 29.23
N GLU A 423 36.47 -23.83 28.20
CA GLU A 423 36.44 -22.36 28.21
C GLU A 423 35.01 -21.82 28.32
N GLU A 424 34.06 -22.44 27.62
CA GLU A 424 32.66 -22.03 27.69
C GLU A 424 32.05 -22.30 29.08
N GLN A 425 32.40 -23.44 29.70
CA GLN A 425 31.98 -23.76 31.06
C GLN A 425 32.56 -22.78 32.09
N ARG A 426 33.85 -22.44 31.99
CA ARG A 426 34.49 -21.41 32.83
C ARG A 426 33.80 -20.05 32.67
N GLY A 427 33.47 -19.66 31.44
CA GLY A 427 32.73 -18.43 31.16
C GLY A 427 31.33 -18.41 31.78
N ARG A 428 30.63 -19.55 31.81
CA ARG A 428 29.30 -19.67 32.44
C ARG A 428 29.40 -19.58 33.97
N GLN A 429 30.39 -20.23 34.58
CA GLN A 429 30.63 -20.16 36.02
C GLN A 429 31.02 -18.73 36.46
N ALA A 430 31.87 -18.05 35.69
CA ALA A 430 32.23 -16.66 35.97
C ALA A 430 31.02 -15.71 35.92
N ARG A 431 30.10 -15.90 34.95
CA ARG A 431 28.86 -15.12 34.86
C ARG A 431 27.89 -15.43 36.01
N GLN A 432 27.84 -16.67 36.50
CA GLN A 432 27.04 -17.03 37.66
C GLN A 432 27.59 -16.37 38.94
N ALA A 433 28.91 -16.47 39.16
CA ALA A 433 29.57 -15.82 40.28
C ALA A 433 29.40 -14.28 40.27
N ALA A 434 29.50 -13.65 39.09
CA ALA A 434 29.27 -12.21 38.93
C ALA A 434 27.81 -11.82 39.25
N ARG A 435 26.83 -12.66 38.88
CA ARG A 435 25.41 -12.43 39.21
C ARG A 435 25.13 -12.58 40.70
N GLU A 436 25.74 -13.57 41.35
CA GLU A 436 25.61 -13.76 42.80
C GLU A 436 26.27 -12.62 43.59
N ALA A 437 27.44 -12.14 43.15
CA ALA A 437 28.10 -10.98 43.74
C ALA A 437 27.26 -9.70 43.57
N ALA A 438 26.68 -9.48 42.39
CA ALA A 438 25.81 -8.33 42.13
C ALA A 438 24.49 -8.40 42.93
N TRP A 439 23.97 -9.61 43.20
CA TRP A 439 22.78 -9.81 44.02
C TRP A 439 23.07 -9.50 45.50
N LYS A 440 24.20 -9.98 46.05
CA LYS A 440 24.65 -9.69 47.42
C LYS A 440 25.02 -8.22 47.70
N GLN A 441 25.25 -7.42 46.66
CA GLN A 441 25.48 -5.98 46.81
C GLN A 441 24.18 -5.16 46.80
N ARG A 442 23.07 -5.74 46.32
CA ARG A 442 21.77 -5.06 46.20
C ARG A 442 20.77 -5.43 47.30
N HIS A 443 21.03 -6.51 48.03
CA HIS A 443 20.25 -7.03 49.15
C HIS A 443 21.20 -7.33 50.30
#